data_AF-A0A326U3T2-F1
#
_entry.id   AF-A0A326U3T2-F1
#
_cell.length_a   1.000
_cell.length_b   1.000
_cell.length_c   1.000
_cell.angle_alpha   90.00
_cell.angle_beta   90.00
_cell.angle_gamma   90.00
#
_symmetry.space_group_name_H-M   'P 1'
#
loop_
_entity.id
_entity.type
_entity.pdbx_description
1 polymer ?
#
loop_
_entity_poly.entity_id
_entity_poly.type
_entity_poly.pdbx_seq_one_letter_code
_entity_poly.pdbx_strand_id
1 'polypeptide(L)'
;MAQIIKRGLLLGFNASSYTAMVSMLDGNVIRDIPVATHMDPSSLLSGAACAVLFFDENNHTDAVVLAVYPQGNYGVPTPLPGRVTMLIPPYRPYNGTTFEANTTTVATFTGGSTGIPVGVRAILCSLQSAPTSGAGYVVLKPTNLTPDIGMGIQTSQGSVAGVYEKVFGILPMAPDGKVNVRTINAKCAVVLEITGYIL
;
A
#
# COMPACT_ATOMS: atom_id res chain seq x y z
N MET A 1 -8.43 37.92 16.03
CA MET A 1 -8.15 36.86 15.06
C MET A 1 -8.92 35.64 15.52
N ALA A 2 -9.97 35.29 14.78
CA ALA A 2 -10.80 34.13 15.09
C ALA A 2 -10.46 33.05 14.08
N GLN A 3 -10.01 31.89 14.55
CA GLN A 3 -9.81 30.74 13.68
C GLN A 3 -11.18 30.25 13.20
N ILE A 4 -11.35 30.13 11.88
CA ILE A 4 -12.63 29.70 11.28
C ILE A 4 -12.40 28.41 10.51
N ILE A 5 -13.29 27.44 10.73
CA ILE A 5 -13.38 26.24 9.91
C ILE A 5 -14.54 26.44 8.93
N LYS A 6 -14.26 26.33 7.64
CA LYS A 6 -15.27 26.36 6.58
C LYS A 6 -15.28 25.02 5.82
N ARG A 7 -16.44 24.70 5.25
CA ARG A 7 -16.62 23.55 4.37
C ARG A 7 -16.36 23.94 2.92
N GLY A 8 -15.72 23.05 2.16
CA GLY A 8 -15.52 23.19 0.73
C GLY A 8 -15.64 21.86 0.00
N LEU A 9 -15.43 21.91 -1.32
CA LEU A 9 -15.30 20.78 -2.22
C LEU A 9 -13.88 20.75 -2.76
N LEU A 10 -13.20 19.62 -2.62
CA LEU A 10 -11.88 19.41 -3.19
C LEU A 10 -12.01 19.35 -4.72
N LEU A 11 -11.34 20.24 -5.43
CA LEU A 11 -11.32 20.27 -6.90
C LEU A 11 -10.13 19.49 -7.45
N GLY A 12 -9.02 19.46 -6.72
CA GLY A 12 -7.82 18.72 -7.09
C GLY A 12 -6.78 18.70 -5.97
N PHE A 13 -5.84 17.77 -6.08
CA PHE A 13 -4.72 17.59 -5.16
C PHE A 13 -3.43 17.34 -5.93
N ASN A 14 -2.35 17.97 -5.51
CA ASN A 14 -1.00 17.77 -6.03
C ASN A 14 -0.15 17.02 -4.99
N ALA A 15 0.15 15.75 -5.28
CA ALA A 15 0.95 14.91 -4.40
C ALA A 15 2.41 15.35 -4.26
N SER A 16 2.96 16.08 -5.25
CA SER A 16 4.38 16.49 -5.23
C SER A 16 4.64 17.67 -4.28
N SER A 17 3.70 18.63 -4.22
CA SER A 17 3.75 19.80 -3.35
C SER A 17 2.89 19.66 -2.10
N TYR A 18 2.09 18.61 -2.01
CA TYR A 18 1.12 18.37 -0.93
C TYR A 18 0.10 19.51 -0.77
N THR A 19 -0.31 20.09 -1.89
CA THR A 19 -1.27 21.20 -1.95
C THR A 19 -2.57 20.79 -2.63
N ALA A 20 -3.65 21.50 -2.30
CA ALA A 20 -4.98 21.27 -2.83
C ALA A 20 -5.57 22.51 -3.47
N MET A 21 -6.55 22.28 -4.34
CA MET A 21 -7.45 23.28 -4.87
C MET A 21 -8.84 22.99 -4.31
N VAL A 22 -9.48 23.98 -3.70
CA VAL A 22 -10.77 23.83 -3.01
C VAL A 22 -11.76 24.90 -3.48
N SER A 23 -12.97 24.47 -3.83
CA SER A 23 -14.12 25.36 -3.99
C SER A 23 -14.81 25.51 -2.65
N MET A 24 -14.84 26.72 -2.11
CA MET A 24 -15.63 27.06 -0.95
C MET A 24 -17.11 27.09 -1.32
N LEU A 25 -17.99 26.80 -0.34
CA LEU A 25 -19.44 26.86 -0.56
C LEU A 25 -19.97 28.30 -0.80
N ASP A 26 -19.16 29.31 -0.50
CA ASP A 26 -19.45 30.72 -0.81
C ASP A 26 -19.09 31.10 -2.26
N GLY A 27 -18.62 30.14 -3.07
CA GLY A 27 -18.30 30.31 -4.48
C GLY A 27 -16.84 30.68 -4.77
N ASN A 28 -16.03 30.95 -3.75
CA ASN A 28 -14.62 31.24 -3.93
C ASN A 28 -13.81 29.96 -4.19
N VAL A 29 -12.82 30.04 -5.07
CA VAL A 29 -11.88 28.95 -5.32
C VAL A 29 -10.51 29.34 -4.81
N ILE A 30 -9.97 28.51 -3.93
CA ILE A 30 -8.66 28.70 -3.32
C ILE A 30 -7.72 27.63 -3.90
N ARG A 31 -6.49 28.02 -4.23
CA ARG A 31 -5.48 27.17 -4.86
C ARG A 31 -4.25 27.10 -3.98
N ASP A 32 -3.49 26.04 -4.17
CA ASP A 32 -2.18 25.85 -3.57
C ASP A 32 -2.19 25.90 -2.03
N ILE A 33 -3.32 25.55 -1.40
CA ILE A 33 -3.40 25.47 0.05
C ILE A 33 -2.82 24.14 0.54
N PRO A 34 -2.02 24.14 1.62
CA PRO A 34 -1.48 22.91 2.18
C PRO A 34 -2.59 21.96 2.66
N VAL A 35 -2.29 20.68 2.56
CA VAL A 35 -3.12 19.59 3.08
C VAL A 35 -2.47 19.03 4.34
N ALA A 36 -3.25 18.73 5.39
CA ALA A 36 -2.70 18.12 6.59
C ALA A 36 -2.01 16.78 6.26
N THR A 37 -0.77 16.62 6.70
CA THR A 37 0.13 15.52 6.29
C THR A 37 -0.29 14.14 6.75
N HIS A 38 -1.23 14.04 7.69
CA HIS A 38 -1.79 12.77 8.13
C HIS A 38 -2.89 12.23 7.20
N MET A 39 -3.41 13.05 6.27
CA MET A 39 -4.42 12.60 5.32
C MET A 39 -3.77 11.83 4.18
N ASP A 40 -4.23 10.61 3.93
CA ASP A 40 -3.70 9.80 2.82
C ASP A 40 -4.10 10.37 1.44
N PRO A 41 -3.17 10.47 0.47
CA PRO A 41 -3.45 10.93 -0.89
C PRO A 41 -4.62 10.26 -1.60
N SER A 42 -4.90 8.97 -1.33
CA SER A 42 -6.06 8.28 -1.93
C SER A 42 -7.40 8.82 -1.42
N SER A 43 -7.41 9.52 -0.28
CA SER A 43 -8.58 10.22 0.25
C SER A 43 -8.86 11.54 -0.44
N LEU A 44 -7.86 12.12 -1.12
CA LEU A 44 -7.90 13.47 -1.67
C LEU A 44 -8.45 13.47 -3.11
N LEU A 45 -9.64 12.88 -3.28
CA LEU A 45 -10.30 12.78 -4.57
C LEU A 45 -11.07 14.05 -4.92
N SER A 46 -11.00 14.46 -6.19
CA SER A 46 -11.82 15.55 -6.72
C SER A 46 -13.31 15.24 -6.51
N GLY A 47 -14.08 16.25 -6.11
CA GLY A 47 -15.49 16.16 -5.75
C GLY A 47 -15.76 15.75 -4.30
N ALA A 48 -14.73 15.37 -3.52
CA ALA A 48 -14.90 15.10 -2.09
C ALA A 48 -15.21 16.38 -1.30
N ALA A 49 -16.03 16.27 -0.27
CA ALA A 49 -16.20 17.38 0.67
C ALA A 49 -14.99 17.48 1.59
N CYS A 50 -14.65 18.70 2.00
CA CYS A 50 -13.50 18.94 2.87
C CYS A 50 -13.80 20.00 3.92
N ALA A 51 -13.02 19.98 5.00
CA ALA A 51 -12.96 21.03 6.01
C ALA A 51 -11.63 21.77 5.88
N VAL A 52 -11.71 23.10 5.79
CA VAL A 52 -10.57 24.01 5.65
C VAL A 52 -10.51 24.90 6.89
N LEU A 53 -9.38 24.90 7.58
CA LEU A 53 -9.09 25.84 8.65
C LEU A 53 -8.38 27.05 8.06
N PHE A 54 -8.88 28.24 8.36
CA PHE A 54 -8.24 29.52 8.07
C PHE A 54 -7.58 30.03 9.33
N PHE A 55 -6.29 30.35 9.24
CA PHE A 55 -5.53 30.96 10.33
C PHE A 55 -5.75 32.47 10.39
N ASP A 56 -5.89 33.11 9.21
CA ASP A 56 -6.31 34.50 9.04
C ASP A 56 -7.55 34.57 8.13
N GLU A 57 -8.65 35.09 8.67
CA GLU A 57 -9.92 35.23 7.96
C GLU A 57 -9.87 36.16 6.74
N ASN A 58 -8.90 37.08 6.67
CA ASN A 58 -8.73 38.01 5.55
C ASN A 58 -7.74 37.52 4.51
N ASN A 59 -6.95 36.49 4.84
CA ASN A 59 -5.98 35.89 3.93
C ASN A 59 -6.35 34.44 3.63
N HIS A 60 -7.09 34.24 2.54
CA HIS A 60 -7.52 32.90 2.12
C HIS A 60 -6.38 31.93 1.76
N THR A 61 -5.14 32.42 1.61
CA THR A 61 -3.97 31.57 1.37
C THR A 61 -3.35 31.04 2.67
N ASP A 62 -3.65 31.66 3.81
CA ASP A 62 -3.22 31.19 5.13
C ASP A 62 -4.26 30.21 5.70
N ALA A 63 -4.34 29.05 5.05
CA ALA A 63 -5.33 28.03 5.32
C ALA A 63 -4.75 26.63 5.14
N VAL A 64 -5.39 25.63 5.75
CA VAL A 64 -5.01 24.22 5.63
C VAL A 64 -6.25 23.34 5.50
N VAL A 65 -6.22 22.38 4.57
CA VAL A 65 -7.24 21.32 4.53
C VAL A 65 -6.97 20.37 5.68
N LEU A 66 -7.93 20.18 6.59
CA LEU A 66 -7.78 19.34 7.78
C LEU A 66 -8.48 18.00 7.69
N ALA A 67 -9.53 17.89 6.87
CA ALA A 67 -10.27 16.67 6.68
C ALA A 67 -10.90 16.62 5.29
N VAL A 68 -11.00 15.42 4.73
CA VAL A 68 -11.75 15.11 3.50
C VAL A 68 -12.69 13.96 3.79
N TYR A 69 -13.93 14.07 3.30
CA TYR A 69 -14.98 13.08 3.53
C TYR A 69 -15.90 12.94 2.31
N PRO A 70 -16.52 11.77 2.14
CA PRO A 70 -17.51 11.55 1.08
C PRO A 70 -18.66 12.54 1.08
N GLN A 71 -19.09 12.95 -0.12
CA GLN A 71 -20.30 13.72 -0.36
C GLN A 71 -21.28 12.87 -1.17
N GLY A 72 -22.09 12.07 -0.48
CA GLY A 72 -22.92 11.06 -1.14
C GLY A 72 -22.02 10.01 -1.82
N ASN A 73 -22.20 9.81 -3.13
CA ASN A 73 -21.40 8.88 -3.93
C ASN A 73 -20.10 9.50 -4.50
N TYR A 74 -19.87 10.80 -4.28
CA TYR A 74 -18.67 11.50 -4.76
C TYR A 74 -17.60 11.56 -3.68
N GLY A 75 -16.33 11.54 -4.11
CA GLY A 75 -15.20 11.59 -3.19
C GLY A 75 -15.12 10.40 -2.25
N VAL A 76 -15.71 9.26 -2.65
CA VAL A 76 -15.54 7.96 -2.00
C VAL A 76 -14.44 7.22 -2.74
N PRO A 77 -13.27 7.02 -2.12
CA PRO A 77 -12.21 6.26 -2.76
C PRO A 77 -12.57 4.79 -2.86
N THR A 78 -12.16 4.18 -3.97
CA THR A 78 -12.42 2.78 -4.29
C THR A 78 -11.08 2.06 -4.45
N PRO A 79 -10.63 1.30 -3.43
CA PRO A 79 -11.27 1.01 -2.13
C PRO A 79 -11.16 2.18 -1.13
N LEU A 80 -11.96 2.14 -0.06
CA LEU A 80 -12.01 3.20 0.97
C LEU A 80 -10.60 3.44 1.61
N PRO A 81 -10.17 4.69 1.85
CA PRO A 81 -8.80 5.00 2.29
C PRO A 81 -8.47 4.59 3.71
N GLY A 82 -7.16 4.57 3.98
CA GLY A 82 -6.63 4.62 5.35
C GLY A 82 -6.73 3.30 6.11
N ARG A 83 -6.73 2.15 5.41
CA ARG A 83 -6.87 0.85 6.07
C ARG A 83 -5.90 -0.18 5.51
N VAL A 84 -5.25 -0.87 6.44
CA VAL A 84 -4.94 -2.29 6.24
C VAL A 84 -6.24 -2.95 5.80
N THR A 85 -6.34 -3.25 4.51
CA THR A 85 -7.51 -3.91 3.95
C THR A 85 -7.29 -5.41 4.05
N MET A 86 -8.20 -6.12 4.71
CA MET A 86 -8.14 -7.58 4.82
C MET A 86 -8.85 -8.23 3.63
N LEU A 87 -8.18 -9.21 3.01
CA LEU A 87 -8.73 -10.03 1.95
C LEU A 87 -9.51 -11.20 2.55
N ILE A 88 -10.79 -11.31 2.19
CA ILE A 88 -11.66 -12.43 2.54
C ILE A 88 -12.36 -12.89 1.26
N PRO A 89 -11.97 -14.04 0.66
CA PRO A 89 -10.91 -14.95 1.10
C PRO A 89 -9.48 -14.41 0.87
N PRO A 90 -8.45 -14.96 1.55
CA PRO A 90 -7.05 -14.62 1.28
C PRO A 90 -6.63 -14.95 -0.15
N TYR A 91 -5.73 -14.16 -0.71
CA TYR A 91 -5.14 -14.45 -2.02
C TYR A 91 -3.93 -15.36 -1.85
N ARG A 92 -3.92 -16.51 -2.54
CA ARG A 92 -2.84 -17.50 -2.48
C ARG A 92 -2.14 -17.63 -3.83
N PRO A 93 -1.13 -16.79 -4.12
CA PRO A 93 -0.38 -16.91 -5.38
C PRO A 93 0.42 -18.22 -5.47
N TYR A 94 0.84 -18.79 -4.33
CA TYR A 94 1.57 -20.04 -4.27
C TYR A 94 0.95 -20.97 -3.22
N ASN A 95 0.70 -22.22 -3.60
CA ASN A 95 0.09 -23.23 -2.74
C ASN A 95 0.82 -24.57 -2.90
N GLY A 96 2.02 -24.66 -2.30
CA GLY A 96 2.90 -25.82 -2.44
C GLY A 96 3.71 -25.81 -3.74
N THR A 97 3.80 -24.65 -4.41
CA THR A 97 4.57 -24.48 -5.64
C THR A 97 6.05 -24.67 -5.34
N THR A 98 6.73 -25.50 -6.13
CA THR A 98 8.15 -25.78 -5.90
C THR A 98 9.02 -24.97 -6.84
N PHE A 99 10.05 -24.33 -6.28
CA PHE A 99 11.03 -23.54 -7.01
C PHE A 99 12.43 -24.17 -6.92
N GLU A 100 13.15 -24.17 -8.03
CA GLU A 100 14.52 -24.71 -8.11
C GLU A 100 15.50 -23.90 -7.27
N ALA A 101 16.57 -24.52 -6.78
CA ALA A 101 17.55 -23.85 -5.92
C ALA A 101 18.21 -22.65 -6.63
N ASN A 102 18.41 -21.55 -5.88
CA ASN A 102 19.11 -20.35 -6.36
C ASN A 102 18.44 -19.65 -7.55
N THR A 103 17.13 -19.84 -7.73
CA THR A 103 16.36 -19.18 -8.79
C THR A 103 15.53 -18.03 -8.24
N THR A 104 15.36 -16.99 -9.06
CA THR A 104 14.46 -15.86 -8.76
C THR A 104 13.31 -15.89 -9.74
N THR A 105 12.08 -15.92 -9.22
CA THR A 105 10.85 -15.78 -10.00
C THR A 105 10.20 -14.44 -9.70
N VAL A 106 9.79 -13.73 -10.74
CA VAL A 106 9.03 -12.48 -10.60
C VAL A 106 7.55 -12.80 -10.55
N ALA A 107 6.86 -12.34 -9.52
CA ALA A 107 5.43 -12.49 -9.32
C ALA A 107 4.75 -11.12 -9.37
N THR A 108 3.57 -11.03 -9.98
CA THR A 108 2.72 -9.84 -9.92
C THR A 108 1.56 -10.13 -8.98
N PHE A 109 1.40 -9.33 -7.92
CA PHE A 109 0.35 -9.54 -6.92
C PHE A 109 -0.81 -8.54 -7.02
N THR A 110 -0.68 -7.49 -7.83
CA THR A 110 -1.75 -6.50 -8.04
C THR A 110 -2.54 -6.77 -9.31
N GLY A 111 -3.81 -6.34 -9.34
CA GLY A 111 -4.68 -6.38 -10.52
C GLY A 111 -5.36 -7.73 -10.73
N GLY A 112 -6.13 -7.85 -11.81
CA GLY A 112 -6.88 -9.07 -12.12
C GLY A 112 -7.84 -9.50 -11.00
N SER A 113 -7.91 -10.80 -10.74
CA SER A 113 -8.76 -11.40 -9.69
C SER A 113 -8.09 -11.49 -8.31
N THR A 114 -6.95 -10.82 -8.10
CA THR A 114 -6.19 -10.89 -6.83
C THR A 114 -6.89 -10.17 -5.67
N GLY A 115 -7.80 -9.23 -5.96
CA GLY A 115 -8.40 -8.35 -4.96
C GLY A 115 -7.46 -7.26 -4.43
N ILE A 116 -6.23 -7.18 -4.96
CA ILE A 116 -5.20 -6.21 -4.55
C ILE A 116 -5.10 -5.14 -5.66
N PRO A 117 -5.42 -3.87 -5.38
CA PRO A 117 -5.37 -2.81 -6.38
C PRO A 117 -3.94 -2.44 -6.79
N VAL A 118 -3.81 -1.78 -7.93
CA VAL A 118 -2.53 -1.14 -8.34
C VAL A 118 -2.26 0.04 -7.41
N GLY A 119 -0.99 0.31 -7.10
CA GLY A 119 -0.58 1.41 -6.22
C GLY A 119 -0.52 1.05 -4.73
N VAL A 120 -0.74 -0.22 -4.37
CA VAL A 120 -0.50 -0.74 -3.02
C VAL A 120 0.96 -0.54 -2.61
N ARG A 121 1.19 -0.06 -1.40
CA ARG A 121 2.51 0.18 -0.81
C ARG A 121 3.08 -1.04 -0.12
N ALA A 122 2.23 -1.89 0.44
CA ALA A 122 2.67 -3.12 1.09
C ALA A 122 1.55 -4.17 1.17
N ILE A 123 1.93 -5.44 1.30
CA ILE A 123 1.01 -6.55 1.54
C ILE A 123 1.25 -7.18 2.92
N LEU A 124 0.19 -7.67 3.54
CA LEU A 124 0.24 -8.49 4.73
C LEU A 124 0.22 -9.94 4.27
N CYS A 125 1.26 -10.69 4.60
CA CYS A 125 1.38 -12.04 4.11
C CYS A 125 1.99 -13.00 5.12
N SER A 126 1.70 -14.27 4.92
CA SER A 126 2.44 -15.37 5.51
C SER A 126 3.16 -16.13 4.41
N LEU A 127 4.45 -16.35 4.63
CA LEU A 127 5.32 -17.14 3.76
C LEU A 127 5.69 -18.40 4.50
N GLN A 128 5.43 -19.54 3.89
CA GLN A 128 5.87 -20.83 4.36
C GLN A 128 6.74 -21.49 3.29
N SER A 129 7.84 -22.09 3.74
CA SER A 129 8.75 -22.85 2.87
C SER A 129 9.12 -24.18 3.50
N ALA A 130 9.20 -25.23 2.68
CA ALA A 130 9.84 -26.49 3.04
C ALA A 130 10.89 -26.84 1.99
N PRO A 131 12.19 -26.93 2.33
CA PRO A 131 13.19 -27.39 1.39
C PRO A 131 12.98 -28.89 1.09
N THR A 132 13.25 -29.30 -0.16
CA THR A 132 13.00 -30.67 -0.65
C THR A 132 14.27 -31.46 -0.93
N SER A 133 15.45 -30.83 -0.89
CA SER A 133 16.73 -31.44 -1.30
C SER A 133 17.93 -31.08 -0.40
N GLY A 134 17.70 -30.47 0.77
CA GLY A 134 18.79 -30.06 1.68
C GLY A 134 18.39 -28.89 2.56
N ALA A 135 19.37 -28.12 3.03
CA ALA A 135 19.12 -26.91 3.81
C ALA A 135 18.91 -25.70 2.89
N GLY A 136 17.76 -25.05 2.98
CA GLY A 136 17.42 -23.89 2.15
C GLY A 136 16.35 -23.01 2.76
N TYR A 137 16.18 -21.84 2.18
CA TYR A 137 15.19 -20.84 2.60
C TYR A 137 14.68 -20.03 1.42
N VAL A 138 13.64 -19.25 1.66
CA VAL A 138 12.97 -18.43 0.66
C VAL A 138 12.93 -16.98 1.10
N VAL A 139 13.17 -16.09 0.15
CA VAL A 139 13.14 -14.64 0.33
C VAL A 139 12.10 -14.04 -0.62
N LEU A 140 11.26 -13.16 -0.09
CA LEU A 140 10.37 -12.28 -0.83
C LEU A 140 10.89 -10.85 -0.74
N LYS A 141 10.99 -10.14 -1.87
CA LYS A 141 11.36 -8.73 -1.89
C LYS A 141 10.71 -7.97 -3.06
N PRO A 142 10.51 -6.64 -2.95
CA PRO A 142 10.18 -5.81 -4.11
C PRO A 142 11.16 -5.99 -5.27
N THR A 143 10.68 -5.87 -6.51
CA THR A 143 11.52 -5.98 -7.72
C THR A 143 12.55 -4.87 -7.87
N ASN A 144 12.30 -3.69 -7.31
CA ASN A 144 13.13 -2.50 -7.42
C ASN A 144 14.22 -2.37 -6.35
N LEU A 145 14.31 -3.31 -5.39
CA LEU A 145 15.30 -3.26 -4.32
C LEU A 145 16.52 -4.14 -4.60
N THR A 146 17.69 -3.54 -4.43
CA THR A 146 19.02 -4.17 -4.37
C THR A 146 19.73 -3.67 -3.10
N PRO A 147 20.45 -4.50 -2.31
CA PRO A 147 20.80 -5.93 -2.51
C PRO A 147 19.72 -6.94 -2.08
N ASP A 148 19.96 -8.22 -2.40
CA ASP A 148 18.99 -9.33 -2.31
C ASP A 148 18.72 -9.89 -0.90
N ILE A 149 19.60 -9.63 0.07
CA ILE A 149 19.57 -10.25 1.39
C ILE A 149 19.30 -9.17 2.45
N GLY A 150 18.28 -9.40 3.29
CA GLY A 150 17.96 -8.54 4.44
C GLY A 150 16.94 -7.42 4.21
N MET A 151 16.48 -7.19 2.98
CA MET A 151 15.55 -6.10 2.62
C MET A 151 14.11 -6.59 2.32
N GLY A 152 13.76 -7.79 2.77
CA GLY A 152 12.49 -8.45 2.49
C GLY A 152 12.05 -9.44 3.56
N ILE A 153 10.98 -10.17 3.32
CA ILE A 153 10.53 -11.25 4.21
C ILE A 153 11.29 -12.52 3.85
N GLN A 154 11.85 -13.21 4.84
CA GLN A 154 12.56 -14.46 4.63
C GLN A 154 12.17 -15.51 5.66
N THR A 155 12.13 -16.77 5.23
CA THR A 155 12.06 -17.90 6.16
C THR A 155 13.43 -18.19 6.77
N SER A 156 13.43 -18.87 7.91
CA SER A 156 14.62 -19.52 8.46
C SER A 156 15.20 -20.52 7.46
N GLN A 157 16.52 -20.72 7.52
CA GLN A 157 17.15 -21.82 6.82
C GLN A 157 16.76 -23.14 7.50
N GLY A 158 15.87 -23.89 6.87
CA GLY A 158 15.53 -25.24 7.33
C GLY A 158 16.79 -26.10 7.30
N SER A 159 17.07 -26.80 8.40
CA SER A 159 18.30 -27.62 8.53
C SER A 159 18.19 -28.97 7.81
N VAL A 160 16.97 -29.44 7.52
CA VAL A 160 16.68 -30.74 6.91
C VAL A 160 15.51 -30.62 5.93
N ALA A 161 15.52 -31.45 4.88
CA ALA A 161 14.41 -31.53 3.93
C ALA A 161 13.08 -31.90 4.63
N GLY A 162 11.99 -31.28 4.20
CA GLY A 162 10.64 -31.54 4.70
C GLY A 162 10.25 -30.79 5.98
N VAL A 163 11.19 -30.05 6.60
CA VAL A 163 10.86 -29.16 7.73
C VAL A 163 10.19 -27.90 7.21
N TYR A 164 8.99 -27.60 7.72
CA TYR A 164 8.25 -26.40 7.34
C TYR A 164 8.65 -25.23 8.23
N GLU A 165 9.11 -24.17 7.58
CA GLU A 165 9.38 -22.88 8.20
C GLU A 165 8.29 -21.89 7.79
N LYS A 166 7.82 -21.07 8.74
CA LYS A 166 6.77 -20.08 8.50
C LYS A 166 7.16 -18.73 9.08
N VAL A 167 6.97 -17.68 8.28
CA VAL A 167 7.14 -16.28 8.68
C VAL A 167 5.90 -15.49 8.31
N PHE A 168 5.57 -14.51 9.14
CA PHE A 168 4.53 -13.52 8.88
C PHE A 168 5.17 -12.15 8.79
N GLY A 169 4.68 -11.30 7.90
CA GLY A 169 5.21 -9.95 7.81
C GLY A 169 4.44 -9.04 6.87
N ILE A 170 4.87 -7.79 6.89
CA ILE A 170 4.45 -6.76 5.96
C ILE A 170 5.54 -6.64 4.91
N LEU A 171 5.22 -6.97 3.66
CA LEU A 171 6.15 -6.88 2.54
C LEU A 171 5.85 -5.58 1.77
N PRO A 172 6.79 -4.62 1.72
CA PRO A 172 6.66 -3.49 0.80
C PRO A 172 6.46 -3.98 -0.63
N MET A 173 5.78 -3.20 -1.46
CA MET A 173 5.52 -3.51 -2.86
C MET A 173 6.27 -2.55 -3.76
N ALA A 174 6.78 -3.06 -4.89
CA ALA A 174 7.27 -2.19 -5.95
C ALA A 174 6.08 -1.43 -6.60
N PRO A 175 6.28 -0.23 -7.17
CA PRO A 175 5.20 0.54 -7.80
C PRO A 175 4.47 -0.20 -8.92
N ASP A 176 5.11 -1.17 -9.56
CA ASP A 176 4.54 -2.03 -10.60
C ASP A 176 3.80 -3.26 -10.05
N GLY A 177 3.69 -3.38 -8.72
CA GLY A 177 2.98 -4.47 -8.05
C GLY A 177 3.71 -5.81 -8.10
N LYS A 178 5.01 -5.81 -8.40
CA LYS A 178 5.80 -7.03 -8.54
C LYS A 178 6.70 -7.32 -7.34
N VAL A 179 6.90 -8.61 -7.09
CA VAL A 179 7.73 -9.16 -6.02
C VAL A 179 8.62 -10.25 -6.60
N ASN A 180 9.89 -10.23 -6.22
CA ASN A 180 10.82 -11.33 -6.45
C ASN A 180 10.64 -12.38 -5.37
N VAL A 181 10.44 -13.63 -5.80
CA VAL A 181 10.50 -14.83 -4.96
C VAL A 181 11.79 -15.55 -5.29
N ARG A 182 12.69 -15.65 -4.31
CA ARG A 182 13.99 -16.28 -4.49
C ARG A 182 14.17 -17.43 -3.50
N THR A 183 14.53 -18.59 -4.01
CA THR A 183 15.02 -19.73 -3.22
C THR A 183 16.53 -19.66 -3.09
N ILE A 184 17.07 -20.08 -1.96
CA ILE A 184 18.50 -20.07 -1.68
C ILE A 184 18.93 -21.44 -1.16
N ASN A 185 20.06 -21.94 -1.67
CA ASN A 185 20.75 -23.19 -1.31
C ASN A 185 20.04 -24.51 -1.64
N ALA A 186 18.71 -24.57 -1.60
CA ALA A 186 17.97 -25.79 -1.92
C ALA A 186 16.70 -25.49 -2.72
N LYS A 187 16.17 -26.53 -3.37
CA LYS A 187 14.82 -26.52 -3.93
C LYS A 187 13.82 -26.42 -2.79
N CYS A 188 12.81 -25.55 -2.90
CA CYS A 188 11.83 -25.31 -1.83
C CYS A 188 10.40 -25.36 -2.36
N ALA A 189 9.52 -26.06 -1.65
CA ALA A 189 8.07 -25.92 -1.78
C ALA A 189 7.61 -24.69 -1.01
N VAL A 190 6.82 -23.83 -1.65
CA VAL A 190 6.41 -22.51 -1.12
C VAL A 190 4.89 -22.41 -1.05
N VAL A 191 4.41 -21.95 0.09
CA VAL A 191 3.03 -21.48 0.28
C VAL A 191 3.12 -20.00 0.64
N LEU A 192 2.46 -19.16 -0.15
CA LEU A 192 2.34 -17.73 0.11
C LEU A 192 0.87 -17.39 0.20
N GLU A 193 0.47 -16.85 1.34
CA GLU A 193 -0.88 -16.37 1.57
C GLU A 193 -0.84 -14.88 1.87
N ILE A 194 -1.58 -14.10 1.07
CA ILE A 194 -1.75 -12.66 1.23
C ILE A 194 -3.12 -12.45 1.86
N THR A 195 -3.11 -11.95 3.09
CA THR A 195 -4.31 -11.74 3.91
C THR A 195 -4.78 -10.29 3.91
N GLY A 196 -3.97 -9.38 3.40
CA GLY A 196 -4.35 -7.98 3.28
C GLY A 196 -3.32 -7.11 2.57
N TYR A 197 -3.62 -5.82 2.46
CA TYR A 197 -2.74 -4.83 1.84
C TYR A 197 -2.87 -3.43 2.47
N ILE A 198 -1.88 -2.60 2.21
CA ILE A 198 -1.76 -1.21 2.64
C ILE A 198 -1.63 -0.34 1.38
N LEU A 199 -2.53 0.63 1.21
CA LEU A 199 -2.47 1.66 0.17
C LEU A 199 -1.59 2.85 0.59
#